data_AF-A0A2N1VQN2-F1
#
_entry.id   AF-A0A2N1VQN2-F1
#
_cell.length_a   1.000
_cell.length_b   1.000
_cell.length_c   1.000
_cell.angle_alpha   90.00
_cell.angle_beta   90.00
_cell.angle_gamma   90.00
#
_symmetry.space_group_name_H-M   'P 1'
#
loop_
_entity.id
_entity.type
_entity.pdbx_description
1 polymer ?
#
loop_
_entity_poly.entity_id
_entity_poly.type
_entity_poly.pdbx_seq_one_letter_code
_entity_poly.pdbx_strand_id
1 'polypeptide(L)'
;MYMGIRYCYFTIIQTDIYMMKYILLVLIAILFSACGEDNVTNNYIGHDRTFVLITDYDRSSELVMSLSGIVNKEFPNVKFEYIQTRNFDVAQAAYVLEQAKKNYPINTVFLSTVDDGDSDRNIIFKVGDQAFILPDNGLASRILANYTHGEIRYIDNMLLFDGKHKSIDDVTFFEIYNSSLRTILSHAPLNRFGSLCTEPQLRPVYDAYRNAGNIIGQSLYIDNIGNVETNIPSDLLSGIELGSILKVQAGGSTFFARWATTFSSVPVGANVALLDANNKLILAVNFGNMSEKYSLNAGDTIQISAANIKVGFLRYNLSEISGNIIQGTKNSMQEFGLISGKNVEYIEKNANGDDSRLPILCKELVDLNCDIIIPVSTSASKAAVNYTPANIPVVYTYVTSPEFAGILNARENVTGLSDATNFDDYLKFVKELFPNLTKAGRMYNPNEANSQYAQQRLTSLSVLYGLEFTSEVIEDISQITPALSTFESQQINTILIAADNTMNLGMKDLSQNAIVKKMYIVGDSRENVEDGAIGGVSVDYAELAKETGISAISVLLGIKADDIAVKYLPTTQIYLNKKTAQALNFTFSDDLLNKASYIVE
;
A
#
# COMPACT_ATOMS: atom_id res chain seq x y z
N MET A 1 -32.47 -59.45 -48.87
CA MET A 1 -33.67 -58.97 -48.14
C MET A 1 -33.28 -58.55 -46.71
N TYR A 2 -32.36 -57.58 -46.60
CA TYR A 2 -31.74 -57.14 -45.34
C TYR A 2 -31.49 -55.62 -45.33
N MET A 3 -32.37 -54.84 -45.98
CA MET A 3 -32.24 -53.39 -46.09
C MET A 3 -33.57 -52.63 -45.97
N GLY A 4 -34.64 -53.29 -45.49
CA GLY A 4 -36.00 -52.72 -45.39
C GLY A 4 -36.54 -52.47 -43.98
N ILE A 5 -35.84 -52.89 -42.91
CA ILE A 5 -36.36 -52.83 -41.53
C ILE A 5 -35.71 -51.73 -40.68
N ARG A 6 -34.55 -51.17 -41.10
CA ARG A 6 -33.88 -50.08 -40.37
C ARG A 6 -34.37 -48.67 -40.69
N TYR A 7 -35.12 -48.46 -41.79
CA TYR A 7 -35.64 -47.13 -42.14
C TYR A 7 -36.96 -46.78 -41.43
N CYS A 8 -37.79 -47.76 -41.04
CA CYS A 8 -39.02 -47.46 -40.29
C CYS A 8 -38.77 -47.06 -38.83
N TYR A 9 -37.74 -47.60 -38.17
CA TYR A 9 -37.46 -47.27 -36.77
C TYR A 9 -36.85 -45.87 -36.57
N PHE A 10 -36.08 -45.36 -37.52
CA PHE A 10 -35.48 -44.02 -37.42
C PHE A 10 -36.48 -42.89 -37.72
N THR A 11 -37.43 -43.13 -38.63
CA THR A 11 -38.47 -42.13 -38.94
C THR A 11 -39.54 -42.05 -37.84
N ILE A 12 -39.89 -43.16 -37.18
CA ILE A 12 -40.87 -43.15 -36.07
C ILE A 12 -40.32 -42.40 -34.85
N ILE A 13 -39.06 -42.64 -34.46
CA ILE A 13 -38.44 -41.98 -33.30
C ILE A 13 -38.23 -40.46 -33.54
N GLN A 14 -37.88 -40.04 -34.76
CA GLN A 14 -37.78 -38.61 -35.08
C GLN A 14 -39.16 -37.93 -35.10
N THR A 15 -40.19 -38.59 -35.62
CA THR A 15 -41.55 -38.04 -35.68
C THR A 15 -42.16 -37.90 -34.27
N ASP A 16 -41.88 -38.86 -33.37
CA ASP A 16 -42.33 -38.80 -31.97
C ASP A 16 -41.65 -37.68 -31.18
N ILE A 17 -40.35 -37.40 -31.39
CA ILE A 17 -39.66 -36.30 -30.70
C ILE A 17 -40.15 -34.93 -31.18
N TYR A 18 -40.47 -34.78 -32.48
CA TYR A 18 -41.04 -33.54 -33.02
C TYR A 18 -42.50 -33.34 -32.57
N MET A 19 -43.31 -34.41 -32.53
CA MET A 19 -44.66 -34.38 -31.96
C MET A 19 -44.64 -34.07 -30.47
N MET A 20 -43.70 -34.63 -29.69
CA MET A 20 -43.59 -34.36 -28.25
C MET A 20 -43.13 -32.93 -27.98
N LYS A 21 -42.26 -32.35 -28.82
CA LYS A 21 -41.90 -30.93 -28.77
C LYS A 21 -43.06 -30.00 -29.16
N TYR A 22 -43.86 -30.38 -30.17
CA TYR A 22 -45.03 -29.60 -30.56
C TYR A 22 -46.14 -29.67 -29.51
N ILE A 23 -46.38 -30.85 -28.92
CA ILE A 23 -47.31 -31.02 -27.80
C ILE A 23 -46.82 -30.26 -26.56
N LEU A 24 -45.51 -30.24 -26.28
CA LEU A 24 -44.94 -29.43 -25.20
C LEU A 24 -45.07 -27.92 -25.48
N LEU A 25 -44.84 -27.45 -26.70
CA LEU A 25 -45.04 -26.06 -27.10
C LEU A 25 -46.51 -25.64 -27.08
N VAL A 26 -47.42 -26.52 -27.47
CA VAL A 26 -48.87 -26.30 -27.41
C VAL A 26 -49.36 -26.37 -25.97
N LEU A 27 -48.85 -27.27 -25.12
CA LEU A 27 -49.13 -27.28 -23.68
C LEU A 27 -48.59 -26.02 -22.98
N ILE A 28 -47.40 -25.54 -23.35
CA ILE A 28 -46.84 -24.27 -22.86
C ILE A 28 -47.70 -23.10 -23.35
N ALA A 29 -48.12 -23.07 -24.62
CA ALA A 29 -48.99 -22.04 -25.15
C ALA A 29 -50.41 -22.06 -24.53
N ILE A 30 -50.94 -23.25 -24.21
CA ILE A 30 -52.20 -23.43 -23.48
C ILE A 30 -52.03 -23.03 -22.02
N LEU A 31 -50.88 -23.31 -21.38
CA LEU A 31 -50.55 -22.80 -20.04
C LEU A 31 -50.41 -21.27 -20.01
N PHE A 32 -49.90 -20.65 -21.10
CA PHE A 32 -49.82 -19.19 -21.24
C PHE A 32 -51.14 -18.53 -21.65
N SER A 33 -52.09 -19.27 -22.25
CA SER A 33 -53.41 -18.76 -22.64
C SER A 33 -54.55 -19.14 -21.69
N ALA A 34 -54.33 -20.13 -20.81
CA ALA A 34 -55.23 -20.52 -19.71
C ALA A 34 -54.82 -19.93 -18.34
N CYS A 35 -53.75 -19.11 -18.29
CA CYS A 35 -53.44 -18.21 -17.18
C CYS A 35 -53.84 -16.76 -17.50
N GLY A 36 -54.89 -16.59 -18.30
CA GLY A 36 -55.68 -15.37 -18.39
C GLY A 36 -57.03 -15.63 -17.74
N GLU A 37 -57.38 -14.81 -16.75
CA GLU A 37 -58.66 -14.78 -16.03
C GLU A 37 -58.95 -15.96 -15.09
N ASP A 38 -58.19 -16.02 -13.99
CA ASP A 38 -58.78 -16.41 -12.71
C ASP A 38 -58.37 -15.37 -11.65
N ASN A 39 -59.40 -14.78 -11.03
CA ASN A 39 -59.30 -13.86 -9.90
C ASN A 39 -58.68 -14.57 -8.70
N VAL A 40 -57.34 -14.65 -8.67
CA VAL A 40 -56.58 -14.88 -7.45
C VAL A 40 -56.12 -13.52 -6.98
N THR A 41 -56.78 -13.01 -5.94
CA THR A 41 -56.32 -11.91 -5.10
C THR A 41 -55.01 -12.29 -4.44
N ASN A 42 -53.92 -12.22 -5.22
CA ASN A 42 -52.58 -12.14 -4.68
C ASN A 42 -52.44 -10.76 -4.04
N ASN A 43 -52.63 -10.72 -2.72
CA ASN A 43 -52.18 -9.64 -1.86
C ASN A 43 -50.64 -9.55 -1.90
N TYR A 44 -50.08 -9.10 -3.04
CA TYR A 44 -48.86 -8.32 -2.99
C TYR A 44 -49.30 -6.92 -2.55
N ILE A 45 -49.05 -6.59 -1.29
CA ILE A 45 -49.07 -5.20 -0.83
C ILE A 45 -47.87 -4.55 -1.52
N GLY A 46 -48.04 -4.18 -2.78
CA GLY A 46 -47.09 -3.36 -3.51
C GLY A 46 -47.15 -1.99 -2.86
N HIS A 47 -46.07 -1.57 -2.22
CA HIS A 47 -45.99 -0.23 -1.67
C HIS A 47 -46.03 0.77 -2.84
N ASP A 48 -47.12 1.51 -2.98
CA ASP A 48 -47.33 2.52 -4.03
C ASP A 48 -46.39 3.73 -3.90
N ARG A 49 -45.58 3.79 -2.83
CA ARG A 49 -44.61 4.85 -2.57
C ARG A 49 -43.49 4.36 -1.65
N THR A 50 -42.31 4.95 -1.80
CA THR A 50 -41.19 4.73 -0.87
C THR A 50 -40.88 6.03 -0.12
N PHE A 51 -40.62 5.93 1.17
CA PHE A 51 -40.08 6.99 2.00
C PHE A 51 -38.69 6.58 2.47
N VAL A 52 -37.68 7.38 2.14
CA VAL A 52 -36.29 7.16 2.52
C VAL A 52 -35.85 8.26 3.48
N LEU A 53 -35.46 7.87 4.68
CA LEU A 53 -34.81 8.75 5.66
C LEU A 53 -33.29 8.63 5.51
N ILE A 54 -32.62 9.75 5.24
CA ILE A 54 -31.16 9.87 5.21
C ILE A 54 -30.76 10.73 6.42
N THR A 55 -29.99 10.18 7.35
CA THR A 55 -29.77 10.85 8.63
C THR A 55 -28.49 10.39 9.30
N ASP A 56 -27.88 11.26 10.09
CA ASP A 56 -26.81 10.94 11.02
C ASP A 56 -27.32 10.43 12.38
N TYR A 57 -28.64 10.46 12.61
CA TYR A 57 -29.23 9.87 13.81
C TYR A 57 -29.30 8.34 13.74
N ASP A 58 -29.00 7.69 14.85
CA ASP A 58 -29.16 6.25 15.00
C ASP A 58 -30.63 5.81 14.87
N ARG A 59 -30.84 4.55 14.48
CA ARG A 59 -32.17 3.96 14.30
C ARG A 59 -33.03 3.97 15.58
N SER A 60 -32.38 3.97 16.74
CA SER A 60 -33.04 4.05 18.06
C SER A 60 -33.35 5.49 18.51
N SER A 61 -33.00 6.50 17.73
CA SER A 61 -33.33 7.89 18.05
C SER A 61 -34.83 8.13 18.01
N GLU A 62 -35.30 9.06 18.85
CA GLU A 62 -36.71 9.46 18.89
C GLU A 62 -37.20 9.94 17.51
N LEU A 63 -36.34 10.59 16.72
CA LEU A 63 -36.68 11.11 15.39
C LEU A 63 -36.98 9.96 14.42
N VAL A 64 -36.07 8.99 14.33
CA VAL A 64 -36.23 7.85 13.43
C VAL A 64 -37.44 7.02 13.85
N MET A 65 -37.64 6.81 15.15
CA MET A 65 -38.82 6.10 15.67
C MET A 65 -40.12 6.86 15.37
N SER A 66 -40.13 8.19 15.52
CA SER A 66 -41.29 9.05 15.21
C SER A 66 -41.66 8.97 13.74
N LEU A 67 -40.71 9.21 12.83
CA LEU A 67 -40.96 9.18 11.38
C LEU A 67 -41.37 7.79 10.90
N SER A 68 -40.72 6.74 11.40
CA SER A 68 -41.10 5.35 11.10
C SER A 68 -42.50 5.03 11.63
N GLY A 69 -42.83 5.49 12.84
CA GLY A 69 -44.15 5.35 13.44
C GLY A 69 -45.24 6.03 12.63
N ILE A 70 -45.00 7.24 12.12
CA ILE A 70 -45.91 7.96 11.21
C ILE A 70 -46.19 7.13 9.97
N VAL A 71 -45.14 6.66 9.29
CA VAL A 71 -45.27 5.91 8.04
C VAL A 71 -46.04 4.61 8.28
N ASN A 72 -45.65 3.82 9.28
CA ASN A 72 -46.27 2.53 9.55
C ASN A 72 -47.72 2.65 10.04
N LYS A 73 -48.07 3.72 10.78
CA LYS A 73 -49.41 3.90 11.36
C LYS A 73 -50.37 4.64 10.44
N GLU A 74 -49.92 5.69 9.77
CA GLU A 74 -50.76 6.62 9.00
C GLU A 74 -50.69 6.32 7.49
N PHE A 75 -49.60 5.71 7.01
CA PHE A 75 -49.37 5.45 5.59
C PHE A 75 -48.93 3.99 5.33
N PRO A 76 -49.78 2.98 5.62
CA PRO A 76 -49.40 1.56 5.59
C PRO A 76 -48.94 1.06 4.20
N ASN A 77 -49.29 1.77 3.13
CA ASN A 77 -48.86 1.45 1.75
C ASN A 77 -47.54 2.12 1.35
N VAL A 78 -46.88 2.84 2.26
CA VAL A 78 -45.58 3.48 2.02
C VAL A 78 -44.48 2.64 2.64
N LYS A 79 -43.47 2.26 1.84
CA LYS A 79 -42.31 1.54 2.33
C LYS A 79 -41.37 2.50 3.05
N PHE A 80 -40.99 2.19 4.29
CA PHE A 80 -39.96 2.94 5.02
C PHE A 80 -38.57 2.34 4.80
N GLU A 81 -37.63 3.19 4.39
CA GLU A 81 -36.22 2.87 4.21
C GLU A 81 -35.36 3.86 5.00
N TYR A 82 -34.23 3.38 5.53
CA TYR A 82 -33.35 4.14 6.41
C TYR A 82 -31.91 4.01 5.94
N ILE A 83 -31.24 5.14 5.78
CA ILE A 83 -29.83 5.23 5.40
C ILE A 83 -29.13 6.10 6.44
N GLN A 84 -28.21 5.50 7.19
CA GLN A 84 -27.37 6.23 8.13
C GLN A 84 -26.18 6.87 7.41
N THR A 85 -25.87 8.12 7.76
CA THR A 85 -24.68 8.85 7.29
C THR A 85 -23.73 9.13 8.45
N ARG A 86 -22.53 9.66 8.15
CA ARG A 86 -21.64 10.18 9.19
C ARG A 86 -22.22 11.44 9.83
N ASN A 87 -21.93 11.62 11.12
CA ASN A 87 -22.38 12.75 11.92
C ASN A 87 -21.95 14.07 11.29
N PHE A 88 -22.93 14.97 11.07
CA PHE A 88 -22.71 16.33 10.59
C PHE A 88 -22.03 16.44 9.21
N ASP A 89 -21.89 15.34 8.45
CA ASP A 89 -21.17 15.31 7.18
C ASP A 89 -22.11 15.62 5.99
N VAL A 90 -22.37 16.92 5.78
CA VAL A 90 -23.24 17.41 4.71
C VAL A 90 -22.73 17.04 3.32
N ALA A 91 -21.41 17.02 3.10
CA ALA A 91 -20.81 16.73 1.80
C ALA A 91 -21.08 15.27 1.38
N GLN A 92 -20.82 14.34 2.29
CA GLN A 92 -21.10 12.93 2.06
C GLN A 92 -22.61 12.66 1.98
N ALA A 93 -23.42 13.26 2.85
CA ALA A 93 -24.87 13.10 2.82
C ALA A 93 -25.48 13.62 1.51
N ALA A 94 -24.95 14.70 0.93
CA ALA A 94 -25.35 15.18 -0.39
C ALA A 94 -25.02 14.17 -1.51
N TYR A 95 -23.88 13.48 -1.43
CA TYR A 95 -23.56 12.39 -2.36
C TYR A 95 -24.48 11.18 -2.18
N VAL A 96 -24.73 10.76 -0.93
CA VAL A 96 -25.68 9.68 -0.61
C VAL A 96 -27.07 10.01 -1.14
N LEU A 97 -27.53 11.26 -1.00
CA LEU A 97 -28.81 11.73 -1.53
C LEU A 97 -28.85 11.64 -3.07
N GLU A 98 -27.76 12.01 -3.76
CA GLU A 98 -27.64 11.86 -5.21
C GLU A 98 -27.71 10.38 -5.65
N GLN A 99 -27.03 9.48 -4.94
CA GLN A 99 -27.10 8.04 -5.21
C GLN A 99 -28.49 7.47 -4.91
N ALA A 100 -29.12 7.91 -3.82
CA ALA A 100 -30.48 7.49 -3.47
C ALA A 100 -31.47 7.91 -4.56
N LYS A 101 -31.38 9.16 -5.04
CA LYS A 101 -32.18 9.66 -6.16
C LYS A 101 -32.08 8.76 -7.40
N LYS A 102 -30.86 8.29 -7.73
CA LYS A 102 -30.59 7.46 -8.92
C LYS A 102 -31.16 6.04 -8.79
N ASN A 103 -31.11 5.45 -7.60
CA ASN A 103 -31.34 4.03 -7.39
C ASN A 103 -32.74 3.69 -6.84
N TYR A 104 -33.42 4.65 -6.20
CA TYR A 104 -34.76 4.42 -5.67
C TYR A 104 -35.88 4.75 -6.69
N PRO A 105 -37.07 4.15 -6.54
CA PRO A 105 -38.20 4.37 -7.44
C PRO A 105 -38.59 5.85 -7.65
N ILE A 106 -39.22 6.15 -8.80
CA ILE A 106 -39.59 7.52 -9.20
C ILE A 106 -40.59 8.23 -8.27
N ASN A 107 -41.35 7.48 -7.47
CA ASN A 107 -42.34 7.98 -6.53
C ASN A 107 -41.79 8.18 -5.10
N THR A 108 -40.46 8.18 -4.94
CA THR A 108 -39.81 8.23 -3.62
C THR A 108 -39.85 9.62 -2.99
N VAL A 109 -40.13 9.67 -1.68
CA VAL A 109 -39.90 10.86 -0.84
C VAL A 109 -38.60 10.65 -0.08
N PHE A 110 -37.63 11.55 -0.28
CA PHE A 110 -36.41 11.61 0.49
C PHE A 110 -36.56 12.68 1.56
N LEU A 111 -36.21 12.34 2.80
CA LEU A 111 -36.04 13.29 3.89
C LEU A 111 -34.63 13.15 4.42
N SER A 112 -33.88 14.24 4.38
CA SER A 112 -32.56 14.33 5.03
C SER A 112 -32.64 15.20 6.26
N THR A 113 -31.94 14.83 7.32
CA THR A 113 -31.85 15.61 8.57
C THR A 113 -30.41 15.98 8.91
N VAL A 114 -29.46 15.68 8.02
CA VAL A 114 -28.03 15.91 8.26
C VAL A 114 -27.77 17.40 8.24
N ASP A 115 -27.26 17.91 9.35
CA ASP A 115 -27.06 19.33 9.55
C ASP A 115 -25.77 19.59 10.32
N ASP A 116 -24.92 20.48 9.83
CA ASP A 116 -23.69 20.91 10.50
C ASP A 116 -23.89 22.18 11.34
N GLY A 117 -25.14 22.66 11.46
CA GLY A 117 -25.50 23.84 12.24
C GLY A 117 -25.43 25.16 11.45
N ASP A 118 -25.17 25.08 10.15
CA ASP A 118 -25.09 26.25 9.26
C ASP A 118 -26.46 26.66 8.69
N SER A 119 -27.54 25.93 8.99
CA SER A 119 -28.87 26.24 8.45
C SER A 119 -29.94 26.45 9.51
N ASP A 120 -30.64 27.57 9.38
CA ASP A 120 -31.82 27.91 10.18
C ASP A 120 -33.13 27.56 9.45
N ARG A 121 -33.08 26.98 8.24
CA ARG A 121 -34.25 26.79 7.38
C ARG A 121 -34.27 25.43 6.72
N ASN A 122 -35.49 24.95 6.44
CA ASN A 122 -35.70 23.73 5.69
C ASN A 122 -36.37 24.03 4.35
N ILE A 123 -36.03 23.27 3.33
CA ILE A 123 -36.57 23.38 1.98
C ILE A 123 -37.25 22.09 1.53
N ILE A 124 -38.20 22.24 0.63
CA ILE A 124 -38.82 21.15 -0.10
C ILE A 124 -38.87 21.44 -1.60
N PHE A 125 -38.57 20.44 -2.40
CA PHE A 125 -38.67 20.52 -3.87
C PHE A 125 -38.94 19.14 -4.48
N LYS A 126 -39.17 19.13 -5.80
CA LYS A 126 -39.35 17.90 -6.59
C LYS A 126 -38.41 17.86 -7.80
N VAL A 127 -37.97 16.64 -8.14
CA VAL A 127 -37.29 16.30 -9.38
C VAL A 127 -38.10 15.17 -10.03
N GLY A 128 -38.88 15.50 -11.07
CA GLY A 128 -39.94 14.61 -11.54
C GLY A 128 -40.95 14.33 -10.41
N ASP A 129 -41.22 13.06 -10.14
CA ASP A 129 -42.14 12.62 -9.09
C ASP A 129 -41.46 12.37 -7.73
N GLN A 130 -40.14 12.45 -7.66
CA GLN A 130 -39.39 12.32 -6.41
C GLN A 130 -39.41 13.65 -5.66
N ALA A 131 -39.69 13.60 -4.35
CA ALA A 131 -39.71 14.77 -3.48
C ALA A 131 -38.56 14.75 -2.48
N PHE A 132 -38.05 15.92 -2.13
CA PHE A 132 -36.89 16.08 -1.27
C PHE A 132 -37.22 17.07 -0.15
N ILE A 133 -37.08 16.65 1.10
CA ILE A 133 -37.24 17.48 2.32
C ILE A 133 -35.89 17.49 3.03
N LEU A 134 -35.28 18.66 3.23
CA LEU A 134 -33.94 18.76 3.83
C LEU A 134 -33.66 20.15 4.40
N PRO A 135 -32.69 20.28 5.34
CA PRO A 135 -32.07 21.54 5.68
C PRO A 135 -31.51 22.27 4.45
N ASP A 136 -31.60 23.59 4.45
CA ASP A 136 -31.00 24.45 3.42
C ASP A 136 -29.56 24.77 3.80
N ASN A 137 -28.68 23.77 3.79
CA ASN A 137 -27.25 23.85 4.16
C ASN A 137 -26.29 23.41 3.04
N GLY A 138 -26.83 23.20 1.83
CA GLY A 138 -26.08 22.65 0.71
C GLY A 138 -26.28 21.15 0.43
N LEU A 139 -27.08 20.41 1.21
CA LEU A 139 -27.46 19.03 0.86
C LEU A 139 -28.07 18.90 -0.54
N ALA A 140 -28.81 19.92 -0.98
CA ALA A 140 -29.47 19.94 -2.29
C ALA A 140 -28.50 20.08 -3.48
N SER A 141 -27.26 20.53 -3.24
CA SER A 141 -26.39 21.09 -4.29
C SER A 141 -26.18 20.16 -5.46
N ARG A 142 -25.90 18.89 -5.19
CA ARG A 142 -25.65 17.88 -6.23
C ARG A 142 -26.91 17.53 -7.02
N ILE A 143 -28.07 17.52 -6.37
CA ILE A 143 -29.35 17.26 -7.03
C ILE A 143 -29.73 18.43 -7.94
N LEU A 144 -29.65 19.66 -7.41
CA LEU A 144 -30.04 20.87 -8.14
C LEU A 144 -29.09 21.17 -9.31
N ALA A 145 -27.81 20.83 -9.18
CA ALA A 145 -26.83 20.97 -10.28
C ALA A 145 -27.07 19.96 -11.41
N ASN A 146 -27.43 18.70 -11.09
CA ASN A 146 -27.45 17.60 -12.05
C ASN A 146 -28.83 17.27 -12.62
N TYR A 147 -29.91 17.82 -12.06
CA TYR A 147 -31.27 17.47 -12.46
C TYR A 147 -32.18 18.68 -12.59
N THR A 148 -33.03 18.67 -13.62
CA THR A 148 -34.12 19.63 -13.75
C THR A 148 -35.11 19.44 -12.61
N HIS A 149 -35.35 20.50 -11.85
CA HIS A 149 -36.23 20.52 -10.70
C HIS A 149 -37.39 21.51 -10.89
N GLY A 150 -38.45 21.30 -10.12
CA GLY A 150 -39.55 22.27 -10.02
C GLY A 150 -39.20 23.45 -9.12
N GLU A 151 -40.23 24.16 -8.66
CA GLU A 151 -40.07 25.20 -7.63
C GLU A 151 -39.51 24.62 -6.32
N ILE A 152 -38.73 25.44 -5.62
CA ILE A 152 -38.22 25.15 -4.28
C ILE A 152 -39.00 26.02 -3.29
N ARG A 153 -39.46 25.45 -2.20
CA ARG A 153 -40.23 26.15 -1.16
C ARG A 153 -39.52 26.04 0.18
N TYR A 154 -39.52 27.12 0.95
CA TYR A 154 -39.19 27.02 2.37
C TYR A 154 -40.33 26.31 3.10
N ILE A 155 -40.01 25.65 4.20
CA ILE A 155 -40.98 25.03 5.10
C ILE A 155 -41.27 26.02 6.23
N ASP A 156 -42.03 27.07 5.90
CA ASP A 156 -42.29 28.22 6.78
C ASP A 156 -43.78 28.60 6.87
N ASN A 157 -44.68 27.79 6.30
CA ASN A 157 -46.12 28.00 6.43
C ASN A 157 -46.65 27.48 7.77
N MET A 158 -47.03 28.41 8.67
CA MET A 158 -47.54 28.06 10.00
C MET A 158 -48.79 27.17 10.01
N LEU A 159 -49.55 27.13 8.90
CA LEU A 159 -50.69 26.22 8.76
C LEU A 159 -50.28 24.74 8.68
N LEU A 160 -49.01 24.43 8.41
CA LEU A 160 -48.47 23.06 8.51
C LEU A 160 -48.41 22.54 9.95
N PHE A 161 -48.43 23.44 10.93
CA PHE A 161 -48.24 23.15 12.35
C PHE A 161 -49.51 23.42 13.16
N ASP A 162 -50.67 23.19 12.53
CA ASP A 162 -52.01 23.43 13.09
C ASP A 162 -52.25 24.88 13.59
N GLY A 163 -51.42 25.84 13.17
CA GLY A 163 -51.45 27.22 13.67
C GLY A 163 -51.09 27.37 15.16
N LYS A 164 -50.40 26.38 15.75
CA LYS A 164 -50.00 26.40 17.17
C LYS A 164 -48.87 27.40 17.47
N HIS A 165 -48.10 27.76 16.45
CA HIS A 165 -46.89 28.57 16.55
C HIS A 165 -47.06 29.94 15.89
N LYS A 166 -46.36 30.95 16.41
CA LYS A 166 -46.44 32.34 15.91
C LYS A 166 -45.34 32.63 14.87
N SER A 167 -44.16 32.05 15.05
CA SER A 167 -43.04 32.08 14.11
C SER A 167 -42.55 30.66 13.81
N ILE A 168 -41.82 30.51 12.70
CA ILE A 168 -41.09 29.27 12.39
C ILE A 168 -40.01 28.96 13.44
N ASP A 169 -39.45 29.99 14.08
CA ASP A 169 -38.45 29.85 15.14
C ASP A 169 -39.00 29.18 16.41
N ASP A 170 -40.34 29.19 16.58
CA ASP A 170 -41.02 28.54 17.70
C ASP A 170 -41.28 27.05 17.44
N VAL A 171 -41.11 26.60 16.19
CA VAL A 171 -41.42 25.24 15.74
C VAL A 171 -40.22 24.34 16.04
N THR A 172 -40.47 23.21 16.71
CA THR A 172 -39.40 22.27 16.99
C THR A 172 -38.92 21.55 15.72
N PHE A 173 -37.65 21.16 15.71
CA PHE A 173 -37.05 20.34 14.66
C PHE A 173 -37.89 19.09 14.32
N PHE A 174 -38.44 18.41 15.33
CA PHE A 174 -39.32 17.25 15.14
C PHE A 174 -40.63 17.60 14.44
N GLU A 175 -41.26 18.72 14.80
CA GLU A 175 -42.50 19.18 14.18
C GLU A 175 -42.31 19.50 12.70
N ILE A 176 -41.19 20.13 12.33
CA ILE A 176 -40.85 20.45 10.94
C ILE A 176 -40.88 19.18 10.08
N TYR A 177 -40.12 18.14 10.45
CA TYR A 177 -40.04 16.92 9.65
C TYR A 177 -41.31 16.07 9.70
N ASN A 178 -41.92 15.92 10.88
CA ASN A 178 -43.14 15.14 11.05
C ASN A 178 -44.31 15.73 10.23
N SER A 179 -44.53 17.05 10.30
CA SER A 179 -45.59 17.71 9.54
C SER A 179 -45.30 17.73 8.05
N SER A 180 -44.04 17.94 7.65
CA SER A 180 -43.64 17.93 6.25
C SER A 180 -43.84 16.57 5.60
N LEU A 181 -43.44 15.49 6.31
CA LEU A 181 -43.62 14.12 5.85
C LEU A 181 -45.11 13.78 5.65
N ARG A 182 -45.95 14.05 6.65
CA ARG A 182 -47.41 13.82 6.54
C ARG A 182 -48.01 14.57 5.34
N THR A 183 -47.62 15.83 5.19
CA THR A 183 -48.16 16.71 4.15
C THR A 183 -47.77 16.21 2.75
N ILE A 184 -46.51 15.84 2.52
CA ILE A 184 -46.06 15.39 1.19
C ILE A 184 -46.57 13.97 0.86
N LEU A 185 -46.67 13.08 1.85
CA LEU A 185 -47.23 11.74 1.67
C LEU A 185 -48.74 11.79 1.38
N SER A 186 -49.43 12.82 1.88
CA SER A 186 -50.84 13.12 1.56
C SER A 186 -51.04 13.81 0.20
N HIS A 187 -50.01 13.88 -0.65
CA HIS A 187 -50.04 14.45 -2.01
C HIS A 187 -50.36 15.96 -2.07
N ALA A 188 -50.09 16.70 -1.00
CA ALA A 188 -50.26 18.15 -1.02
C ALA A 188 -49.31 18.82 -2.04
N PRO A 189 -49.74 19.90 -2.71
CA PRO A 189 -48.88 20.68 -3.60
C PRO A 189 -47.79 21.43 -2.83
N LEU A 190 -46.65 21.72 -3.48
CA LEU A 190 -45.49 22.34 -2.82
C LEU A 190 -45.79 23.73 -2.22
N ASN A 191 -46.68 24.51 -2.84
CA ASN A 191 -47.09 25.81 -2.30
C ASN A 191 -47.77 25.75 -0.91
N ARG A 192 -48.16 24.56 -0.43
CA ARG A 192 -48.64 24.39 0.95
C ARG A 192 -47.54 24.54 1.99
N PHE A 193 -46.28 24.34 1.61
CA PHE A 193 -45.18 24.26 2.56
C PHE A 193 -44.66 25.64 2.99
N GLY A 194 -44.76 26.63 2.12
CA GLY A 194 -44.25 27.95 2.45
C GLY A 194 -43.92 28.85 1.28
N SER A 195 -43.12 29.87 1.59
CA SER A 195 -42.64 30.87 0.66
C SER A 195 -41.70 30.28 -0.41
N LEU A 196 -41.51 31.00 -1.53
CA LEU A 196 -40.62 30.56 -2.61
C LEU A 196 -39.15 30.72 -2.16
N CYS A 197 -38.36 29.66 -2.31
CA CYS A 197 -36.91 29.71 -2.14
C CYS A 197 -36.26 30.01 -3.50
N THR A 198 -35.79 31.25 -3.67
CA THR A 198 -35.10 31.69 -4.90
C THR A 198 -33.58 31.56 -4.82
N GLU A 199 -33.04 31.49 -3.61
CA GLU A 199 -31.60 31.46 -3.33
C GLU A 199 -31.32 30.36 -2.30
N PRO A 200 -31.40 29.06 -2.70
CA PRO A 200 -31.02 27.97 -1.81
C PRO A 200 -29.53 28.07 -1.48
N GLN A 201 -29.13 27.63 -0.29
CA GLN A 201 -27.73 27.46 0.06
C GLN A 201 -27.14 26.33 -0.76
N LEU A 202 -26.10 26.62 -1.53
CA LEU A 202 -25.41 25.65 -2.39
C LEU A 202 -23.94 25.55 -2.01
N ARG A 203 -23.44 24.32 -1.91
CA ARG A 203 -22.02 23.99 -1.85
C ARG A 203 -21.50 23.72 -3.27
N PRO A 204 -20.27 24.12 -3.60
CA PRO A 204 -19.69 23.86 -4.91
C PRO A 204 -19.66 22.37 -5.26
N VAL A 205 -20.05 22.04 -6.49
CA VAL A 205 -19.94 20.71 -7.07
C VAL A 205 -18.92 20.78 -8.19
N TYR A 206 -17.83 20.04 -8.06
CA TYR A 206 -16.75 20.03 -9.04
C TYR A 206 -16.73 18.72 -9.80
N ASP A 207 -16.58 18.80 -11.12
CA ASP A 207 -16.17 17.67 -11.93
C ASP A 207 -14.66 17.46 -11.80
N ALA A 208 -14.22 16.20 -11.86
CA ALA A 208 -12.81 15.90 -11.95
C ALA A 208 -12.28 16.32 -13.33
N TYR A 209 -11.06 16.85 -13.38
CA TYR A 209 -10.44 17.28 -14.62
C TYR A 209 -8.93 17.06 -14.61
N ARG A 210 -8.33 17.02 -15.81
CA ARG A 210 -6.88 16.96 -15.98
C ARG A 210 -6.31 18.35 -16.23
N ASN A 211 -5.27 18.72 -15.48
CA ASN A 211 -4.55 19.97 -15.62
C ASN A 211 -3.03 19.73 -15.54
N ALA A 212 -2.30 20.02 -16.63
CA ALA A 212 -0.84 19.94 -16.70
C ALA A 212 -0.27 18.60 -16.17
N GLY A 213 -0.90 17.47 -16.50
CA GLY A 213 -0.48 16.13 -16.06
C GLY A 213 -1.04 15.69 -14.71
N ASN A 214 -1.54 16.61 -13.90
CA ASN A 214 -2.29 16.32 -12.68
C ASN A 214 -3.76 16.04 -13.01
N ILE A 215 -4.38 15.16 -12.24
CA ILE A 215 -5.81 14.91 -12.21
C ILE A 215 -6.31 15.50 -10.90
N ILE A 216 -7.25 16.43 -10.98
CA ILE A 216 -7.83 17.11 -9.82
C ILE A 216 -9.26 16.62 -9.70
N GLY A 217 -9.62 16.14 -8.52
CA GLY A 217 -10.96 15.71 -8.16
C GLY A 217 -11.23 15.97 -6.68
N GLN A 218 -12.22 15.28 -6.15
CA GLN A 218 -12.72 15.44 -4.80
C GLN A 218 -13.09 14.08 -4.21
N SER A 219 -12.85 13.87 -2.93
CA SER A 219 -13.44 12.76 -2.17
C SER A 219 -14.95 12.99 -2.07
N LEU A 220 -15.74 11.95 -2.34
CA LEU A 220 -17.21 12.01 -2.32
C LEU A 220 -17.79 11.27 -1.13
N TYR A 221 -17.18 10.15 -0.77
CA TYR A 221 -17.70 9.23 0.22
C TYR A 221 -16.55 8.50 0.87
N ILE A 222 -16.70 8.24 2.16
CA ILE A 222 -15.76 7.43 2.91
C ILE A 222 -16.54 6.29 3.54
N ASP A 223 -16.24 5.08 3.10
CA ASP A 223 -16.96 3.90 3.54
C ASP A 223 -16.73 3.58 5.04
N ASN A 224 -17.40 2.54 5.51
CA ASN A 224 -17.37 2.13 6.91
C ASN A 224 -16.02 1.55 7.37
N ILE A 225 -15.13 1.19 6.43
CA ILE A 225 -13.78 0.70 6.72
C ILE A 225 -12.70 1.74 6.39
N GLY A 226 -13.10 2.93 5.92
CA GLY A 226 -12.22 4.08 5.74
C GLY A 226 -11.63 4.23 4.34
N ASN A 227 -12.13 3.52 3.33
CA ASN A 227 -11.74 3.78 1.95
C ASN A 227 -12.37 5.08 1.45
N VAL A 228 -11.63 5.83 0.64
CA VAL A 228 -12.07 7.11 0.12
C VAL A 228 -12.47 6.95 -1.35
N GLU A 229 -13.78 7.01 -1.62
CA GLU A 229 -14.32 7.10 -2.97
C GLU A 229 -14.19 8.53 -3.49
N THR A 230 -13.76 8.67 -4.74
CA THR A 230 -13.56 9.99 -5.37
C THR A 230 -14.51 10.22 -6.54
N ASN A 231 -14.60 11.46 -7.01
CA ASN A 231 -15.28 11.80 -8.25
C ASN A 231 -14.43 11.56 -9.51
N ILE A 232 -13.23 10.98 -9.40
CA ILE A 232 -12.27 10.85 -10.50
C ILE A 232 -12.62 9.61 -11.34
N PRO A 233 -13.13 9.77 -12.58
CA PRO A 233 -13.42 8.64 -13.44
C PRO A 233 -12.15 8.05 -14.09
N SER A 234 -12.22 6.78 -14.47
CA SER A 234 -11.09 6.00 -14.99
C SER A 234 -10.51 6.55 -16.28
N ASP A 235 -11.31 7.21 -17.12
CA ASP A 235 -10.86 7.85 -18.35
C ASP A 235 -9.88 9.00 -18.10
N LEU A 236 -9.96 9.68 -16.95
CA LEU A 236 -8.95 10.67 -16.57
C LEU A 236 -7.60 10.02 -16.22
N LEU A 237 -7.58 8.75 -15.82
CA LEU A 237 -6.35 7.98 -15.56
C LEU A 237 -5.68 7.46 -16.84
N SER A 238 -6.30 7.65 -18.01
CA SER A 238 -5.73 7.29 -19.31
C SER A 238 -4.28 7.79 -19.45
N GLY A 239 -3.38 6.90 -19.89
CA GLY A 239 -1.95 7.18 -20.02
C GLY A 239 -1.11 6.89 -18.77
N ILE A 240 -1.75 6.57 -17.63
CA ILE A 240 -1.05 6.01 -16.46
C ILE A 240 -1.17 4.48 -16.53
N GLU A 241 -0.03 3.79 -16.51
CA GLU A 241 0.01 2.34 -16.64
C GLU A 241 -0.44 1.65 -15.34
N LEU A 242 -1.28 0.61 -15.47
CA LEU A 242 -1.67 -0.24 -14.35
C LEU A 242 -0.43 -0.88 -13.70
N GLY A 243 -0.38 -0.87 -12.37
CA GLY A 243 0.76 -1.36 -11.59
C GLY A 243 1.78 -0.27 -11.23
N SER A 244 1.69 0.92 -11.85
CA SER A 244 2.53 2.07 -11.50
C SER A 244 2.11 2.70 -10.16
N ILE A 245 2.94 3.64 -9.67
CA ILE A 245 2.68 4.36 -8.44
C ILE A 245 2.11 5.75 -8.74
N LEU A 246 1.04 6.11 -8.05
CA LEU A 246 0.43 7.43 -8.07
C LEU A 246 1.01 8.27 -6.94
N LYS A 247 1.29 9.54 -7.23
CA LYS A 247 1.48 10.56 -6.20
C LYS A 247 0.12 11.21 -5.91
N VAL A 248 -0.29 11.18 -4.66
CA VAL A 248 -1.56 11.73 -4.18
C VAL A 248 -1.27 12.88 -3.23
N GLN A 249 -1.96 14.00 -3.44
CA GLN A 249 -1.97 15.14 -2.53
C GLN A 249 -3.41 15.37 -2.08
N ALA A 250 -3.66 15.20 -0.78
CA ALA A 250 -4.98 15.27 -0.17
C ALA A 250 -4.86 15.46 1.34
N GLY A 251 -5.81 16.13 1.98
CA GLY A 251 -5.82 16.32 3.45
C GLY A 251 -4.57 16.99 4.02
N GLY A 252 -3.92 17.88 3.25
CA GLY A 252 -2.64 18.49 3.63
C GLY A 252 -1.42 17.55 3.58
N SER A 253 -1.61 16.31 3.15
CA SER A 253 -0.57 15.29 3.04
C SER A 253 -0.18 15.03 1.60
N THR A 254 1.04 14.54 1.40
CA THR A 254 1.49 13.94 0.12
C THR A 254 1.91 12.51 0.40
N PHE A 255 1.33 11.56 -0.33
CA PHE A 255 1.64 10.14 -0.18
C PHE A 255 1.58 9.41 -1.52
N PHE A 256 2.07 8.17 -1.53
CA PHE A 256 2.05 7.33 -2.72
C PHE A 256 1.06 6.19 -2.56
N ALA A 257 0.43 5.78 -3.65
CA ALA A 257 -0.47 4.62 -3.70
C ALA A 257 -0.23 3.82 -4.98
N ARG A 258 -0.21 2.49 -4.89
CA ARG A 258 -0.07 1.64 -6.07
C ARG A 258 -1.37 1.62 -6.86
N TRP A 259 -1.33 1.95 -8.15
CA TRP A 259 -2.46 1.82 -9.06
C TRP A 259 -2.67 0.35 -9.42
N ALA A 260 -3.75 -0.26 -8.95
CA ALA A 260 -3.96 -1.71 -9.06
C ALA A 260 -5.44 -2.06 -9.21
N THR A 261 -5.72 -3.36 -9.44
CA THR A 261 -7.08 -3.89 -9.56
C THR A 261 -7.58 -4.57 -8.29
N THR A 262 -6.69 -4.86 -7.33
CA THR A 262 -7.05 -5.59 -6.10
C THR A 262 -6.27 -5.07 -4.90
N PHE A 263 -6.85 -5.20 -3.70
CA PHE A 263 -6.17 -4.88 -2.44
C PHE A 263 -4.91 -5.73 -2.22
N SER A 264 -4.91 -7.00 -2.65
CA SER A 264 -3.78 -7.93 -2.53
C SER A 264 -2.56 -7.58 -3.40
N SER A 265 -2.66 -6.58 -4.27
CA SER A 265 -1.53 -6.11 -5.08
C SER A 265 -0.46 -5.36 -4.28
N VAL A 266 -0.71 -5.09 -2.99
CA VAL A 266 0.24 -4.49 -2.06
C VAL A 266 0.23 -5.24 -0.71
N PRO A 267 1.31 -5.17 0.09
CA PRO A 267 1.31 -5.74 1.44
C PRO A 267 0.23 -5.14 2.35
N VAL A 268 -0.08 -5.82 3.45
CA VAL A 268 -0.94 -5.28 4.52
C VAL A 268 -0.37 -3.96 5.04
N GLY A 269 -1.21 -2.95 5.20
CA GLY A 269 -0.85 -1.60 5.67
C GLY A 269 -0.39 -0.63 4.57
N ALA A 270 -0.13 -1.12 3.36
CA ALA A 270 0.28 -0.30 2.22
C ALA A 270 -0.92 0.35 1.51
N ASN A 271 -0.67 1.51 0.92
CA ASN A 271 -1.64 2.28 0.17
C ASN A 271 -1.85 1.71 -1.24
N VAL A 272 -3.12 1.63 -1.65
CA VAL A 272 -3.54 1.16 -2.96
C VAL A 272 -4.62 2.08 -3.53
N ALA A 273 -4.59 2.27 -4.84
CA ALA A 273 -5.63 2.94 -5.59
C ALA A 273 -6.25 1.94 -6.57
N LEU A 274 -7.58 1.87 -6.63
CA LEU A 274 -8.34 0.94 -7.48
C LEU A 274 -9.63 1.58 -7.99
N LEU A 275 -10.39 0.88 -8.84
CA LEU A 275 -11.69 1.35 -9.32
C LEU A 275 -12.85 0.77 -8.52
N ASP A 276 -13.86 1.59 -8.30
CA ASP A 276 -15.18 1.16 -7.83
C ASP A 276 -16.00 0.51 -8.96
N ALA A 277 -17.20 0.04 -8.63
CA ALA A 277 -18.12 -0.55 -9.60
C ALA A 277 -18.65 0.44 -10.65
N ASN A 278 -18.47 1.76 -10.44
CA ASN A 278 -18.95 2.83 -11.31
C ASN A 278 -17.86 3.44 -12.20
N ASN A 279 -16.64 2.89 -12.24
CA ASN A 279 -15.60 3.49 -13.07
C ASN A 279 -14.76 4.55 -12.35
N LYS A 280 -14.86 4.70 -11.03
CA LYS A 280 -14.24 5.81 -10.29
C LYS A 280 -13.14 5.35 -9.36
N LEU A 281 -12.16 6.22 -9.17
CA LEU A 281 -11.01 5.93 -8.33
C LEU A 281 -11.40 5.88 -6.83
N ILE A 282 -10.95 4.83 -6.16
CA ILE A 282 -10.93 4.66 -4.71
C ILE A 282 -9.49 4.72 -4.24
N LEU A 283 -9.25 5.42 -3.13
CA LEU A 283 -8.01 5.38 -2.37
C LEU A 283 -8.21 4.55 -1.10
N ALA A 284 -7.37 3.54 -0.88
CA ALA A 284 -7.49 2.62 0.23
C ALA A 284 -6.13 2.26 0.87
N VAL A 285 -6.18 1.73 2.09
CA VAL A 285 -5.06 1.06 2.74
C VAL A 285 -5.41 -0.42 2.84
N ASN A 286 -4.55 -1.32 2.34
CA ASN A 286 -4.83 -2.75 2.42
C ASN A 286 -4.92 -3.21 3.88
N PHE A 287 -6.10 -3.69 4.31
CA PHE A 287 -6.42 -3.98 5.71
C PHE A 287 -6.18 -2.78 6.67
N GLY A 288 -6.40 -1.55 6.22
CA GLY A 288 -6.32 -0.35 7.07
C GLY A 288 -7.34 0.71 6.68
N ASN A 289 -7.26 1.87 7.34
CA ASN A 289 -8.20 2.98 7.14
C ASN A 289 -7.47 4.16 6.47
N MET A 290 -7.80 4.45 5.20
CA MET A 290 -7.16 5.53 4.42
C MET A 290 -7.55 6.92 4.95
N SER A 291 -8.83 7.09 5.31
CA SER A 291 -9.36 8.34 5.85
C SER A 291 -8.69 8.73 7.16
N GLU A 292 -8.57 7.82 8.12
CA GLU A 292 -7.90 8.10 9.40
C GLU A 292 -6.39 8.34 9.21
N LYS A 293 -5.73 7.53 8.37
CA LYS A 293 -4.27 7.61 8.17
C LYS A 293 -3.83 8.95 7.59
N TYR A 294 -4.64 9.56 6.74
CA TYR A 294 -4.32 10.83 6.05
C TYR A 294 -5.30 11.97 6.38
N SER A 295 -6.11 11.81 7.41
CA SER A 295 -7.13 12.77 7.86
C SER A 295 -8.05 13.25 6.72
N LEU A 296 -8.44 12.33 5.82
CA LEU A 296 -9.29 12.64 4.67
C LEU A 296 -10.76 12.63 5.08
N ASN A 297 -11.50 13.63 4.61
CA ASN A 297 -12.94 13.80 4.78
C ASN A 297 -13.62 13.85 3.40
N ALA A 298 -14.94 13.64 3.36
CA ALA A 298 -15.70 13.91 2.14
C ALA A 298 -15.65 15.41 1.82
N GLY A 299 -15.46 15.75 0.55
CA GLY A 299 -15.31 17.13 0.10
C GLY A 299 -13.86 17.61 -0.02
N ASP A 300 -12.87 16.84 0.44
CA ASP A 300 -11.45 17.16 0.27
C ASP A 300 -11.03 17.12 -1.20
N THR A 301 -10.24 18.10 -1.60
CA THR A 301 -9.59 18.09 -2.92
C THR A 301 -8.56 16.96 -2.98
N ILE A 302 -8.65 16.15 -4.03
CA ILE A 302 -7.73 15.06 -4.34
C ILE A 302 -6.97 15.43 -5.61
N GLN A 303 -5.66 15.61 -5.50
CA GLN A 303 -4.78 15.79 -6.66
C GLN A 303 -3.92 14.55 -6.86
N ILE A 304 -3.90 14.05 -8.09
CA ILE A 304 -3.20 12.81 -8.47
C ILE A 304 -2.31 13.07 -9.67
N SER A 305 -1.12 12.50 -9.65
CA SER A 305 -0.26 12.41 -10.84
C SER A 305 0.46 11.07 -10.87
N ALA A 306 1.02 10.73 -12.03
CA ALA A 306 2.03 9.69 -12.09
C ALA A 306 3.20 10.09 -11.16
N ALA A 307 3.64 9.18 -10.30
CA ALA A 307 4.74 9.49 -9.40
C ALA A 307 6.04 9.69 -10.18
N ASN A 308 6.92 10.54 -9.66
CA ASN A 308 8.32 10.60 -10.04
C ASN A 308 9.14 10.52 -8.74
N ILE A 309 9.37 9.30 -8.28
CA ILE A 309 9.96 9.03 -6.97
C ILE A 309 11.47 9.18 -7.04
N LYS A 310 12.07 9.82 -6.04
CA LYS A 310 13.52 9.96 -5.91
C LYS A 310 14.03 9.06 -4.81
N VAL A 311 14.86 8.10 -5.19
CA VAL A 311 15.47 7.13 -4.26
C VAL A 311 16.95 7.46 -4.15
N GLY A 312 17.39 7.88 -2.97
CA GLY A 312 18.79 8.18 -2.69
C GLY A 312 19.54 6.95 -2.19
N PHE A 313 20.54 6.46 -2.93
CA PHE A 313 21.47 5.46 -2.42
C PHE A 313 22.72 6.15 -1.88
N LEU A 314 23.07 5.87 -0.63
CA LEU A 314 24.30 6.38 0.01
C LEU A 314 25.28 5.25 0.20
N ARG A 315 26.43 5.32 -0.48
CA ARG A 315 27.48 4.30 -0.44
C ARG A 315 28.69 4.80 0.34
N TYR A 316 29.29 3.92 1.13
CA TYR A 316 30.60 4.19 1.71
C TYR A 316 31.72 4.09 0.66
N ASN A 317 31.75 3.03 -0.13
CA ASN A 317 32.74 2.81 -1.19
C ASN A 317 32.14 2.15 -2.45
N LEU A 318 32.97 1.89 -3.46
CA LEU A 318 32.58 1.25 -4.73
C LEU A 318 32.94 -0.25 -4.79
N SER A 319 32.82 -0.97 -3.67
CA SER A 319 32.93 -2.44 -3.69
C SER A 319 31.90 -3.07 -4.62
N GLU A 320 32.26 -4.20 -5.24
CA GLU A 320 31.38 -4.97 -6.12
C GLU A 320 30.12 -5.45 -5.38
N ILE A 321 30.27 -5.94 -4.14
CA ILE A 321 29.18 -6.36 -3.24
C ILE A 321 28.12 -5.26 -3.13
N SER A 322 28.53 -4.03 -2.77
CA SER A 322 27.58 -2.91 -2.61
C SER A 322 26.88 -2.53 -3.92
N GLY A 323 27.57 -2.66 -5.07
CA GLY A 323 26.99 -2.43 -6.38
C GLY A 323 25.92 -3.47 -6.74
N ASN A 324 26.21 -4.74 -6.47
CA ASN A 324 25.29 -5.86 -6.69
C ASN A 324 24.02 -5.72 -5.82
N ILE A 325 24.18 -5.33 -4.55
CA ILE A 325 23.04 -5.08 -3.65
C ILE A 325 22.15 -3.95 -4.17
N ILE A 326 22.73 -2.84 -4.62
CA ILE A 326 21.97 -1.72 -5.20
C ILE A 326 21.21 -2.15 -6.45
N GLN A 327 21.87 -2.89 -7.35
CA GLN A 327 21.22 -3.34 -8.58
C GLN A 327 20.08 -4.33 -8.28
N GLY A 328 20.29 -5.29 -7.37
CA GLY A 328 19.23 -6.20 -6.93
C GLY A 328 18.06 -5.47 -6.26
N THR A 329 18.35 -4.44 -5.46
CA THR A 329 17.33 -3.58 -4.83
C THR A 329 16.50 -2.86 -5.90
N LYS A 330 17.14 -2.24 -6.90
CA LYS A 330 16.46 -1.59 -8.02
C LYS A 330 15.60 -2.57 -8.82
N ASN A 331 16.10 -3.77 -9.09
CA ASN A 331 15.35 -4.81 -9.80
C ASN A 331 14.09 -5.22 -9.01
N SER A 332 14.22 -5.41 -7.69
CA SER A 332 13.06 -5.70 -6.84
C SER A 332 12.04 -4.57 -6.84
N MET A 333 12.49 -3.31 -6.71
CA MET A 333 11.60 -2.14 -6.79
C MET A 333 10.88 -2.03 -8.14
N GLN A 334 11.53 -2.44 -9.24
CA GLN A 334 10.94 -2.49 -10.57
C GLN A 334 9.76 -3.47 -10.66
N GLU A 335 9.81 -4.62 -9.97
CA GLU A 335 8.70 -5.58 -9.91
C GLU A 335 7.43 -4.97 -9.25
N PHE A 336 7.61 -3.92 -8.45
CA PHE A 336 6.52 -3.16 -7.84
C PHE A 336 6.09 -1.91 -8.63
N GLY A 337 6.63 -1.74 -9.85
CA GLY A 337 6.22 -0.69 -10.78
C GLY A 337 7.11 0.56 -10.78
N LEU A 338 8.28 0.54 -10.13
CA LEU A 338 9.28 1.63 -10.24
C LEU A 338 10.26 1.38 -11.39
N ILE A 339 9.97 1.99 -12.53
CA ILE A 339 10.69 1.83 -13.79
C ILE A 339 11.62 3.04 -14.01
N SER A 340 12.93 2.78 -13.99
CA SER A 340 13.96 3.79 -14.21
C SER A 340 13.74 4.57 -15.51
N GLY A 341 13.86 5.89 -15.46
CA GLY A 341 13.63 6.77 -16.61
C GLY A 341 12.15 6.99 -16.96
N LYS A 342 11.22 6.40 -16.19
CA LYS A 342 9.78 6.60 -16.36
C LYS A 342 9.15 7.28 -15.13
N ASN A 343 9.28 6.68 -13.95
CA ASN A 343 8.62 7.14 -12.73
C ASN A 343 9.49 7.06 -11.47
N VAL A 344 10.79 6.75 -11.63
CA VAL A 344 11.78 6.78 -10.56
C VAL A 344 13.10 7.34 -11.06
N GLU A 345 13.72 8.16 -10.22
CA GLU A 345 15.09 8.66 -10.34
C GLU A 345 15.92 8.04 -9.20
N TYR A 346 16.93 7.26 -9.57
CA TYR A 346 17.88 6.68 -8.62
C TYR A 346 19.11 7.58 -8.51
N ILE A 347 19.33 8.15 -7.33
CA ILE A 347 20.42 9.09 -7.07
C ILE A 347 21.47 8.39 -6.22
N GLU A 348 22.62 8.08 -6.80
CA GLU A 348 23.72 7.44 -6.07
C GLU A 348 24.76 8.48 -5.60
N LYS A 349 25.11 8.41 -4.33
CA LYS A 349 26.19 9.19 -3.71
C LYS A 349 27.19 8.24 -3.07
N ASN A 350 28.47 8.55 -3.23
CA ASN A 350 29.55 7.67 -2.77
C ASN A 350 30.65 8.47 -2.06
N ALA A 351 30.97 8.02 -0.84
CA ALA A 351 31.99 8.61 0.01
C ALA A 351 33.43 8.25 -0.40
N ASN A 352 33.66 7.30 -1.31
CA ASN A 352 35.00 6.83 -1.70
C ASN A 352 35.86 6.34 -0.50
N GLY A 353 35.22 5.70 0.49
CA GLY A 353 35.89 5.22 1.71
C GLY A 353 36.22 6.31 2.73
N ASP A 354 35.71 7.54 2.55
CA ASP A 354 35.97 8.66 3.46
C ASP A 354 34.72 9.04 4.25
N ASP A 355 34.68 8.63 5.52
CA ASP A 355 33.58 8.91 6.45
C ASP A 355 33.26 10.41 6.59
N SER A 356 34.25 11.29 6.43
CA SER A 356 34.06 12.74 6.56
C SER A 356 33.16 13.32 5.46
N ARG A 357 32.99 12.59 4.35
CA ARG A 357 32.11 12.97 3.23
C ARG A 357 30.66 12.58 3.45
N LEU A 358 30.39 11.54 4.25
CA LEU A 358 29.03 11.02 4.44
C LEU A 358 28.01 12.06 4.92
N PRO A 359 28.31 12.96 5.89
CA PRO A 359 27.37 14.00 6.30
C PRO A 359 27.00 14.96 5.16
N ILE A 360 27.97 15.34 4.34
CA ILE A 360 27.78 16.23 3.18
C ILE A 360 26.89 15.55 2.14
N LEU A 361 27.15 14.29 1.85
CA LEU A 361 26.37 13.51 0.89
C LEU A 361 24.93 13.27 1.37
N CYS A 362 24.71 13.06 2.68
CA CYS A 362 23.35 13.00 3.25
C CYS A 362 22.60 14.31 2.98
N LYS A 363 23.25 15.46 3.23
CA LYS A 363 22.66 16.76 2.95
C LYS A 363 22.35 16.95 1.46
N GLU A 364 23.23 16.52 0.56
CA GLU A 364 22.96 16.57 -0.88
C GLU A 364 21.73 15.75 -1.27
N LEU A 365 21.54 14.54 -0.71
CA LEU A 365 20.36 13.71 -0.97
C LEU A 365 19.07 14.39 -0.47
N VAL A 366 19.13 15.06 0.69
CA VAL A 366 18.02 15.84 1.24
C VAL A 366 17.70 17.04 0.35
N ASP A 367 18.71 17.80 -0.07
CA ASP A 367 18.55 18.99 -0.92
C ASP A 367 18.02 18.61 -2.34
N LEU A 368 18.28 17.37 -2.78
CA LEU A 368 17.72 16.80 -4.01
C LEU A 368 16.25 16.33 -3.85
N ASN A 369 15.68 16.44 -2.65
CA ASN A 369 14.34 16.01 -2.28
C ASN A 369 14.11 14.51 -2.53
N CYS A 370 15.02 13.65 -2.05
CA CYS A 370 14.79 12.20 -2.06
C CYS A 370 13.57 11.86 -1.19
N ASP A 371 12.66 11.04 -1.71
CA ASP A 371 11.49 10.53 -0.98
C ASP A 371 11.88 9.44 0.02
N ILE A 372 13.01 8.78 -0.22
CA ILE A 372 13.58 7.73 0.64
C ILE A 372 15.10 7.67 0.46
N ILE A 373 15.83 7.32 1.53
CA ILE A 373 17.28 7.09 1.48
C ILE A 373 17.58 5.63 1.87
N ILE A 374 18.36 4.96 1.03
CA ILE A 374 18.83 3.58 1.20
C ILE A 374 20.35 3.63 1.36
N PRO A 375 20.87 3.76 2.59
CA PRO A 375 22.29 3.65 2.83
C PRO A 375 22.74 2.19 2.71
N VAL A 376 23.91 1.99 2.12
CA VAL A 376 24.54 0.68 1.91
C VAL A 376 25.89 0.69 2.62
N SER A 377 26.00 -0.17 3.64
CA SER A 377 27.05 -0.27 4.67
C SER A 377 26.68 0.34 6.01
N THR A 378 27.36 -0.11 7.07
CA THR A 378 27.19 0.38 8.44
C THR A 378 27.54 1.86 8.59
N SER A 379 28.67 2.32 8.05
CA SER A 379 29.07 3.74 8.14
C SER A 379 28.08 4.66 7.41
N ALA A 380 27.66 4.29 6.19
CA ALA A 380 26.65 5.04 5.45
C ALA A 380 25.32 5.09 6.21
N SER A 381 24.92 3.98 6.84
CA SER A 381 23.66 3.90 7.59
C SER A 381 23.68 4.75 8.85
N LYS A 382 24.77 4.73 9.62
CA LYS A 382 24.96 5.64 10.76
C LYS A 382 24.87 7.10 10.32
N ALA A 383 25.48 7.45 9.20
CA ALA A 383 25.42 8.82 8.69
C ALA A 383 24.01 9.22 8.25
N ALA A 384 23.32 8.39 7.46
CA ALA A 384 21.95 8.67 7.01
C ALA A 384 20.98 8.81 8.19
N VAL A 385 21.14 8.00 9.24
CA VAL A 385 20.34 8.12 10.46
C VAL A 385 20.62 9.44 11.19
N ASN A 386 21.88 9.87 11.28
CA ASN A 386 22.28 11.06 12.04
C ASN A 386 22.07 12.40 11.30
N TYR A 387 22.17 12.42 9.97
CA TYR A 387 22.25 13.65 9.19
C TYR A 387 21.06 13.88 8.25
N THR A 388 20.14 12.93 8.14
CA THR A 388 18.89 13.08 7.36
C THR A 388 17.72 13.44 8.30
N PRO A 389 16.86 14.40 7.92
CA PRO A 389 15.63 14.71 8.63
C PRO A 389 14.72 13.49 8.85
N ALA A 390 14.05 13.42 10.00
CA ALA A 390 13.22 12.27 10.37
C ALA A 390 12.01 12.05 9.44
N ASN A 391 11.55 13.08 8.72
CA ASN A 391 10.47 12.93 7.74
C ASN A 391 10.90 12.20 6.45
N ILE A 392 12.21 12.01 6.22
CA ILE A 392 12.71 11.19 5.11
C ILE A 392 13.05 9.79 5.66
N PRO A 393 12.35 8.74 5.21
CA PRO A 393 12.59 7.38 5.67
C PRO A 393 13.99 6.90 5.30
N VAL A 394 14.59 6.13 6.21
CA VAL A 394 15.84 5.40 5.96
C VAL A 394 15.56 3.90 6.02
N VAL A 395 15.87 3.20 4.92
CA VAL A 395 15.84 1.74 4.84
C VAL A 395 17.27 1.26 4.62
N TYR A 396 17.99 0.93 5.71
CA TYR A 396 19.38 0.51 5.60
C TYR A 396 19.51 -0.93 5.10
N THR A 397 20.65 -1.22 4.49
CA THR A 397 21.04 -2.58 4.10
C THR A 397 22.54 -2.75 4.22
N TYR A 398 23.02 -4.00 4.20
CA TYR A 398 24.45 -4.32 4.32
C TYR A 398 25.03 -3.82 5.66
N VAL A 399 24.31 -4.10 6.76
CA VAL A 399 24.66 -3.68 8.13
C VAL A 399 24.80 -4.87 9.07
N THR A 400 26.01 -5.09 9.59
CA THR A 400 26.32 -6.32 10.35
C THR A 400 25.70 -6.35 11.75
N SER A 401 25.64 -5.22 12.45
CA SER A 401 24.86 -5.12 13.69
C SER A 401 24.35 -3.70 13.83
N PRO A 402 23.07 -3.45 13.48
CA PRO A 402 22.49 -2.11 13.60
C PRO A 402 22.38 -1.66 15.06
N GLU A 403 22.28 -2.59 16.02
CA GLU A 403 22.28 -2.30 17.46
C GLU A 403 23.65 -1.79 17.90
N PHE A 404 24.71 -2.55 17.60
CA PHE A 404 26.07 -2.21 17.98
C PHE A 404 26.53 -0.91 17.30
N ALA A 405 26.11 -0.70 16.06
CA ALA A 405 26.40 0.50 15.30
C ALA A 405 25.68 1.75 15.83
N GLY A 406 24.69 1.61 16.72
CA GLY A 406 23.85 2.70 17.22
C GLY A 406 22.88 3.24 16.17
N ILE A 407 22.45 2.38 15.23
CA ILE A 407 21.47 2.72 14.18
C ILE A 407 20.05 2.58 14.72
N LEU A 408 19.78 1.53 15.49
CA LEU A 408 18.46 1.31 16.08
C LEU A 408 18.15 2.36 17.16
N ASN A 409 16.89 2.80 17.22
CA ASN A 409 16.37 3.76 18.20
C ASN A 409 17.04 5.15 18.18
N ALA A 410 17.89 5.44 17.20
CA ALA A 410 18.53 6.75 17.08
C ALA A 410 17.54 7.84 16.63
N ARG A 411 16.55 7.47 15.82
CA ARG A 411 15.38 8.27 15.46
C ARG A 411 14.25 7.38 14.95
N GLU A 412 13.05 7.96 14.88
CA GLU A 412 11.93 7.37 14.14
C GLU A 412 12.20 7.34 12.63
N ASN A 413 11.38 6.58 11.93
CA ASN A 413 11.37 6.40 10.48
C ASN A 413 12.65 5.72 9.95
N VAL A 414 13.09 4.66 10.65
CA VAL A 414 14.28 3.86 10.31
C VAL A 414 13.97 2.37 10.41
N THR A 415 14.26 1.64 9.34
CA THR A 415 14.24 0.16 9.33
C THR A 415 15.33 -0.34 8.41
N GLY A 416 15.48 -1.66 8.27
CA GLY A 416 16.45 -2.19 7.34
C GLY A 416 16.75 -3.67 7.52
N LEU A 417 17.87 -4.06 6.91
CA LEU A 417 18.31 -5.43 6.83
C LEU A 417 19.73 -5.58 7.32
N SER A 418 19.96 -6.66 8.05
CA SER A 418 21.28 -7.07 8.47
C SER A 418 21.86 -8.13 7.54
N ASP A 419 23.13 -7.97 7.22
CA ASP A 419 23.93 -8.94 6.46
C ASP A 419 24.78 -9.83 7.38
N ALA A 420 24.52 -9.83 8.69
CA ALA A 420 25.34 -10.52 9.66
C ALA A 420 25.50 -12.01 9.33
N THR A 421 26.70 -12.38 8.87
CA THR A 421 27.12 -13.77 8.89
C THR A 421 27.13 -14.26 10.34
N ASN A 422 26.51 -15.39 10.60
CA ASN A 422 26.60 -16.04 11.89
C ASN A 422 28.05 -16.47 12.12
N PHE A 423 28.75 -15.76 13.00
CA PHE A 423 30.17 -15.98 13.27
C PHE A 423 30.48 -17.39 13.82
N ASP A 424 29.49 -18.07 14.41
CA ASP A 424 29.63 -19.48 14.79
C ASP A 424 29.72 -20.37 13.55
N ASP A 425 28.80 -20.18 12.59
CA ASP A 425 28.81 -20.93 11.32
C ASP A 425 30.02 -20.57 10.45
N TYR A 426 30.47 -19.32 10.49
CA TYR A 426 31.73 -18.90 9.88
C TYR A 426 32.94 -19.67 10.43
N LEU A 427 33.06 -19.79 11.76
CA LEU A 427 34.16 -20.54 12.37
C LEU A 427 34.02 -22.05 12.21
N LYS A 428 32.80 -22.60 12.15
CA LYS A 428 32.58 -24.00 11.73
C LYS A 428 33.13 -24.23 10.33
N PHE A 429 32.79 -23.36 9.38
CA PHE A 429 33.28 -23.45 8.01
C PHE A 429 34.82 -23.36 7.95
N VAL A 430 35.44 -22.44 8.70
CA VAL A 430 36.91 -22.37 8.83
C VAL A 430 37.49 -23.70 9.33
N LYS A 431 36.84 -24.36 10.29
CA LYS A 431 37.27 -25.67 10.80
C LYS A 431 37.00 -26.82 9.83
N GLU A 432 35.94 -26.76 9.02
CA GLU A 432 35.72 -27.74 7.96
C GLU A 432 36.83 -27.65 6.90
N LEU A 433 37.26 -26.43 6.55
CA LEU A 433 38.42 -26.21 5.67
C LEU A 433 39.74 -26.64 6.32
N PHE A 434 39.94 -26.29 7.60
CA PHE A 434 41.19 -26.51 8.32
C PHE A 434 40.95 -27.15 9.69
N PRO A 435 40.72 -28.48 9.77
CA PRO A 435 40.33 -29.15 11.02
C PRO A 435 41.34 -28.99 12.17
N ASN A 436 42.62 -28.89 11.83
CA ASN A 436 43.73 -28.80 12.79
C ASN A 436 44.21 -27.35 13.01
N LEU A 437 43.51 -26.33 12.49
CA LEU A 437 43.93 -24.93 12.64
C LEU A 437 43.84 -24.49 14.10
N THR A 438 44.93 -24.00 14.68
CA THR A 438 44.95 -23.47 16.06
C THR A 438 45.32 -22.00 16.13
N LYS A 439 45.83 -21.41 15.05
CA LYS A 439 46.24 -19.99 14.97
C LYS A 439 45.76 -19.39 13.66
N ALA A 440 45.15 -18.22 13.70
CA ALA A 440 44.72 -17.51 12.50
C ALA A 440 44.96 -16.00 12.61
N GLY A 441 45.26 -15.38 11.49
CA GLY A 441 45.37 -13.93 11.34
C GLY A 441 44.00 -13.30 11.17
N ARG A 442 43.85 -12.06 11.61
CA ARG A 442 42.67 -11.22 11.31
C ARG A 442 43.15 -9.83 10.92
N MET A 443 42.65 -9.31 9.82
CA MET A 443 42.85 -7.92 9.43
C MET A 443 41.53 -7.18 9.59
N TYR A 444 41.57 -5.98 10.17
CA TYR A 444 40.34 -5.20 10.34
C TYR A 444 40.62 -3.70 10.46
N ASN A 445 39.65 -2.91 10.02
CA ASN A 445 39.62 -1.48 10.21
C ASN A 445 39.00 -1.14 11.58
N PRO A 446 39.75 -0.51 12.51
CA PRO A 446 39.25 -0.19 13.83
C PRO A 446 38.23 0.94 13.80
N ASN A 447 38.09 1.67 12.69
CA ASN A 447 37.13 2.76 12.55
C ASN A 447 35.75 2.28 12.08
N GLU A 448 35.61 1.00 11.73
CA GLU A 448 34.35 0.41 11.27
C GLU A 448 33.64 -0.35 12.41
N ALA A 449 32.41 0.06 12.74
CA ALA A 449 31.64 -0.57 13.82
C ALA A 449 31.28 -2.04 13.51
N ASN A 450 31.02 -2.37 12.25
CA ASN A 450 30.84 -3.73 11.76
C ASN A 450 32.08 -4.60 12.00
N SER A 451 33.27 -4.10 11.65
CA SER A 451 34.53 -4.79 11.87
C SER A 451 34.81 -4.99 13.36
N GLN A 452 34.63 -3.96 14.18
CA GLN A 452 34.78 -4.09 15.64
C GLN A 452 33.85 -5.17 16.21
N TYR A 453 32.58 -5.19 15.79
CA TYR A 453 31.62 -6.19 16.20
C TYR A 453 32.07 -7.60 15.78
N ALA A 454 32.46 -7.79 14.52
CA ALA A 454 32.98 -9.07 14.02
C ALA A 454 34.20 -9.55 14.83
N GLN A 455 35.17 -8.68 15.09
CA GLN A 455 36.34 -9.03 15.90
C GLN A 455 35.96 -9.43 17.33
N GLN A 456 35.01 -8.73 17.96
CA GLN A 456 34.51 -9.10 19.30
C GLN A 456 33.83 -10.47 19.28
N ARG A 457 33.00 -10.77 18.28
CA ARG A 457 32.29 -12.05 18.14
C ARG A 457 33.23 -13.20 17.83
N LEU A 458 34.19 -13.02 16.90
CA LEU A 458 35.21 -14.03 16.63
C LEU A 458 36.05 -14.30 17.89
N THR A 459 36.44 -13.25 18.62
CA THR A 459 37.20 -13.40 19.86
C THR A 459 36.42 -14.17 20.93
N SER A 460 35.12 -13.90 21.10
CA SER A 460 34.31 -14.62 22.10
C SER A 460 34.09 -16.10 21.77
N LEU A 461 34.14 -16.47 20.48
CA LEU A 461 34.03 -17.85 20.01
C LEU A 461 35.38 -18.58 19.92
N SER A 462 36.50 -17.86 20.04
CA SER A 462 37.86 -18.39 19.86
C SER A 462 38.14 -19.66 20.69
N VAL A 463 37.75 -19.66 21.97
CA VAL A 463 37.95 -20.78 22.89
C VAL A 463 37.15 -22.02 22.47
N LEU A 464 35.91 -21.84 22.02
CA LEU A 464 35.04 -22.93 21.57
C LEU A 464 35.66 -23.68 20.39
N TYR A 465 36.31 -22.95 19.50
CA TYR A 465 36.98 -23.51 18.33
C TYR A 465 38.47 -23.77 18.54
N GLY A 466 39.04 -23.52 19.73
CA GLY A 466 40.46 -23.70 19.99
C GLY A 466 41.37 -22.91 19.03
N LEU A 467 40.98 -21.66 18.73
CA LEU A 467 41.72 -20.75 17.87
C LEU A 467 42.34 -19.62 18.69
N GLU A 468 43.60 -19.33 18.42
CA GLU A 468 44.27 -18.10 18.84
C GLU A 468 44.32 -17.14 17.66
N PHE A 469 43.96 -15.87 17.87
CA PHE A 469 43.95 -14.88 16.81
C PHE A 469 45.11 -13.89 16.95
N THR A 470 45.83 -13.69 15.86
CA THR A 470 46.75 -12.56 15.72
C THR A 470 46.10 -11.49 14.85
N SER A 471 46.03 -10.26 15.34
CA SER A 471 45.29 -9.18 14.70
C SER A 471 46.22 -8.10 14.16
N GLU A 472 46.00 -7.68 12.92
CA GLU A 472 46.63 -6.51 12.30
C GLU A 472 45.56 -5.44 12.02
N VAL A 473 45.88 -4.20 12.37
CA VAL A 473 44.98 -3.05 12.25
C VAL A 473 45.21 -2.40 10.89
N ILE A 474 44.15 -2.31 10.08
CA ILE A 474 44.21 -1.80 8.70
C ILE A 474 43.19 -0.66 8.52
N GLU A 475 43.66 0.57 8.58
CA GLU A 475 42.83 1.76 8.34
C GLU A 475 42.71 2.06 6.84
N ASP A 476 43.72 1.70 6.06
CA ASP A 476 43.78 1.89 4.61
C ASP A 476 44.40 0.69 3.87
N ILE A 477 43.98 0.47 2.62
CA ILE A 477 44.41 -0.66 1.79
C ILE A 477 45.93 -0.71 1.56
N SER A 478 46.65 0.43 1.65
CA SER A 478 48.11 0.46 1.54
C SER A 478 48.84 -0.33 2.63
N GLN A 479 48.19 -0.59 3.77
CA GLN A 479 48.77 -1.32 4.91
C GLN A 479 48.64 -2.84 4.78
N ILE A 480 47.90 -3.35 3.78
CA ILE A 480 47.68 -4.79 3.57
C ILE A 480 49.00 -5.55 3.37
N THR A 481 49.88 -5.07 2.49
CA THR A 481 51.15 -5.76 2.18
C THR A 481 52.11 -5.83 3.38
N PRO A 482 52.33 -4.74 4.15
CA PRO A 482 53.03 -4.81 5.43
C PRO A 482 52.42 -5.83 6.40
N ALA A 483 51.10 -5.85 6.56
CA ALA A 483 50.42 -6.76 7.48
C ALA A 483 50.59 -8.25 7.09
N LEU A 484 50.52 -8.56 5.79
CA LEU A 484 50.84 -9.91 5.29
C LEU A 484 52.28 -10.32 5.63
N SER A 485 53.23 -9.38 5.61
CA SER A 485 54.63 -9.67 5.96
C SER A 485 54.81 -9.89 7.46
N THR A 486 54.03 -9.19 8.29
CA THR A 486 53.96 -9.45 9.74
C THR A 486 53.43 -10.86 10.01
N PHE A 487 52.32 -11.26 9.39
CA PHE A 487 51.77 -12.61 9.55
C PHE A 487 52.76 -13.70 9.12
N GLU A 488 53.51 -13.48 8.04
CA GLU A 488 54.56 -14.41 7.59
C GLU A 488 55.64 -14.59 8.67
N SER A 489 56.11 -13.47 9.26
CA SER A 489 57.12 -13.50 10.32
C SER A 489 56.64 -14.21 11.60
N GLN A 490 55.34 -14.19 11.85
CA GLN A 490 54.69 -14.82 12.99
C GLN A 490 54.21 -16.25 12.69
N GLN A 491 54.51 -16.77 11.49
CA GLN A 491 54.09 -18.10 11.03
C GLN A 491 52.57 -18.29 10.99
N ILE A 492 51.84 -17.21 10.71
CA ILE A 492 50.39 -17.22 10.48
C ILE A 492 50.14 -17.39 8.98
N ASN A 493 49.45 -18.47 8.60
CA ASN A 493 49.21 -18.82 7.20
C ASN A 493 47.73 -18.83 6.79
N THR A 494 46.81 -18.58 7.72
CA THR A 494 45.37 -18.53 7.47
C THR A 494 44.86 -17.21 8.02
N ILE A 495 44.23 -16.39 7.18
CA ILE A 495 43.75 -15.05 7.52
C ILE A 495 42.23 -15.03 7.32
N LEU A 496 41.52 -14.60 8.35
CA LEU A 496 40.07 -14.47 8.35
C LEU A 496 39.69 -13.02 8.10
N ILE A 497 38.88 -12.81 7.07
CA ILE A 497 38.26 -11.53 6.75
C ILE A 497 36.77 -11.68 6.97
N ALA A 498 36.21 -10.80 7.81
CA ALA A 498 34.81 -10.83 8.17
C ALA A 498 34.28 -9.41 8.42
N ALA A 499 33.20 -9.07 7.74
CA ALA A 499 32.41 -7.86 7.85
C ALA A 499 33.25 -6.58 7.87
N ASP A 500 34.13 -6.40 6.89
CA ASP A 500 35.05 -5.25 6.81
C ASP A 500 35.07 -4.63 5.41
N ASN A 501 34.65 -3.37 5.30
CA ASN A 501 34.51 -2.70 4.01
C ASN A 501 35.86 -2.31 3.40
N THR A 502 36.84 -1.93 4.21
CA THR A 502 38.21 -1.66 3.76
C THR A 502 38.86 -2.92 3.19
N MET A 503 38.68 -4.08 3.82
CA MET A 503 39.20 -5.35 3.32
C MET A 503 38.49 -5.80 2.04
N ASN A 504 37.17 -5.63 1.98
CA ASN A 504 36.42 -5.92 0.76
C ASN A 504 36.85 -5.03 -0.42
N LEU A 505 37.24 -3.78 -0.18
CA LEU A 505 37.77 -2.89 -1.21
C LEU A 505 39.14 -3.36 -1.74
N GLY A 506 40.00 -3.90 -0.88
CA GLY A 506 41.36 -4.36 -1.22
C GLY A 506 41.49 -5.86 -1.48
N MET A 507 40.38 -6.60 -1.57
CA MET A 507 40.37 -8.07 -1.47
C MET A 507 41.17 -8.76 -2.58
N LYS A 508 41.08 -8.24 -3.82
CA LYS A 508 41.85 -8.76 -4.95
C LYS A 508 43.35 -8.67 -4.74
N ASP A 509 43.85 -7.52 -4.31
CA ASP A 509 45.28 -7.30 -4.05
C ASP A 509 45.74 -8.10 -2.83
N LEU A 510 44.91 -8.16 -1.78
CA LEU A 510 45.13 -9.01 -0.60
C LEU A 510 45.31 -10.48 -1.00
N SER A 511 44.37 -11.02 -1.77
CA SER A 511 44.35 -12.43 -2.16
C SER A 511 45.53 -12.80 -3.06
N GLN A 512 45.86 -11.95 -4.04
CA GLN A 512 47.02 -12.18 -4.92
C GLN A 512 48.34 -12.23 -4.14
N ASN A 513 48.55 -11.28 -3.22
CA ASN A 513 49.75 -11.25 -2.39
C ASN A 513 49.80 -12.41 -1.38
N ALA A 514 48.65 -12.79 -0.81
CA ALA A 514 48.52 -13.93 0.08
C ALA A 514 48.88 -15.25 -0.63
N ILE A 515 48.42 -15.44 -1.87
CA ILE A 515 48.74 -16.64 -2.67
C ILE A 515 50.25 -16.76 -2.91
N VAL A 516 50.93 -15.66 -3.24
CA VAL A 516 52.40 -15.65 -3.41
C VAL A 516 53.12 -16.07 -2.12
N LYS A 517 52.60 -15.64 -0.97
CA LYS A 517 53.11 -16.00 0.37
C LYS A 517 52.61 -17.35 0.89
N LYS A 518 51.86 -18.11 0.08
CA LYS A 518 51.24 -19.40 0.44
C LYS A 518 50.31 -19.30 1.67
N MET A 519 49.58 -18.19 1.77
CA MET A 519 48.59 -17.94 2.82
C MET A 519 47.18 -18.17 2.28
N TYR A 520 46.31 -18.71 3.13
CA TYR A 520 44.88 -18.89 2.87
C TYR A 520 44.11 -17.68 3.37
N ILE A 521 43.27 -17.09 2.51
CA ILE A 521 42.27 -16.11 2.92
C ILE A 521 40.92 -16.82 2.99
N VAL A 522 40.20 -16.67 4.11
CA VAL A 522 38.79 -17.07 4.23
C VAL A 522 37.96 -15.79 4.34
N GLY A 523 37.03 -15.61 3.40
CA GLY A 523 36.15 -14.42 3.33
C GLY A 523 34.72 -14.73 3.77
N ASP A 524 33.87 -13.71 3.79
CA ASP A 524 32.46 -13.79 4.19
C ASP A 524 31.51 -13.28 3.10
N SER A 525 31.91 -13.46 1.84
CA SER A 525 31.10 -13.18 0.66
C SER A 525 31.56 -14.00 -0.54
N ARG A 526 30.70 -14.07 -1.56
CA ARG A 526 31.05 -14.68 -2.86
C ARG A 526 32.17 -13.90 -3.54
N GLU A 527 32.06 -12.58 -3.54
CA GLU A 527 32.99 -11.68 -4.21
C GLU A 527 34.41 -11.82 -3.63
N ASN A 528 34.56 -12.06 -2.33
CA ASN A 528 35.87 -12.37 -1.76
C ASN A 528 36.50 -13.63 -2.35
N VAL A 529 35.69 -14.66 -2.58
CA VAL A 529 36.13 -15.93 -3.17
C VAL A 529 36.48 -15.75 -4.65
N GLU A 530 35.69 -14.98 -5.39
CA GLU A 530 35.98 -14.60 -6.78
C GLU A 530 37.30 -13.80 -6.90
N ASP A 531 37.60 -12.94 -5.91
CA ASP A 531 38.84 -12.17 -5.84
C ASP A 531 40.07 -12.98 -5.38
N GLY A 532 39.89 -14.22 -4.95
CA GLY A 532 40.97 -15.17 -4.72
C GLY A 532 41.05 -15.74 -3.31
N ALA A 533 40.10 -15.45 -2.41
CA ALA A 533 39.98 -16.20 -1.17
C ALA A 533 39.72 -17.69 -1.45
N ILE A 534 40.25 -18.58 -0.60
CA ILE A 534 40.12 -20.04 -0.85
C ILE A 534 38.68 -20.52 -0.65
N GLY A 535 37.95 -19.86 0.24
CA GLY A 535 36.53 -20.10 0.42
C GLY A 535 35.91 -19.00 1.28
N GLY A 536 34.60 -19.04 1.38
CA GLY A 536 33.83 -18.12 2.21
C GLY A 536 32.44 -18.64 2.50
N VAL A 537 31.83 -18.07 3.53
CA VAL A 537 30.45 -18.38 3.90
C VAL A 537 29.71 -17.11 4.28
N SER A 538 28.49 -16.94 3.79
CA SER A 538 27.71 -15.72 4.02
C SER A 538 26.20 -15.95 4.01
N VAL A 539 25.48 -14.86 4.26
CA VAL A 539 24.07 -14.73 3.88
C VAL A 539 23.90 -14.67 2.36
N ASP A 540 22.67 -14.84 1.87
CA ASP A 540 22.34 -14.62 0.46
C ASP A 540 22.16 -13.12 0.17
N TYR A 541 23.15 -12.49 -0.46
CA TYR A 541 23.11 -11.07 -0.82
C TYR A 541 22.07 -10.74 -1.92
N ALA A 542 21.67 -11.71 -2.75
CA ALA A 542 20.60 -11.49 -3.72
C ALA A 542 19.24 -11.41 -3.02
N GLU A 543 19.01 -12.28 -2.04
CA GLU A 543 17.82 -12.20 -1.18
C GLU A 543 17.84 -10.93 -0.32
N LEU A 544 19.01 -10.53 0.22
CA LEU A 544 19.17 -9.27 0.95
C LEU A 544 18.74 -8.07 0.10
N ALA A 545 19.21 -8.00 -1.15
CA ALA A 545 18.89 -6.94 -2.08
C ALA A 545 17.39 -6.90 -2.41
N LYS A 546 16.78 -8.07 -2.64
CA LYS A 546 15.35 -8.19 -2.91
C LYS A 546 14.51 -7.74 -1.72
N GLU A 547 14.81 -8.21 -0.53
CA GLU A 547 14.08 -7.84 0.69
C GLU A 547 14.30 -6.37 1.07
N THR A 548 15.44 -5.77 0.69
CA THR A 548 15.67 -4.31 0.76
C THR A 548 14.69 -3.56 -0.14
N GLY A 549 14.53 -3.99 -1.40
CA GLY A 549 13.59 -3.38 -2.34
C GLY A 549 12.13 -3.48 -1.88
N ILE A 550 11.73 -4.64 -1.37
CA ILE A 550 10.39 -4.86 -0.79
C ILE A 550 10.13 -3.92 0.39
N SER A 551 11.11 -3.77 1.29
CA SER A 551 11.00 -2.91 2.46
C SER A 551 10.93 -1.43 2.06
N ALA A 552 11.75 -1.00 1.10
CA ALA A 552 11.72 0.37 0.57
C ALA A 552 10.39 0.71 -0.10
N ILE A 553 9.84 -0.19 -0.93
CA ILE A 553 8.52 -0.02 -1.55
C ILE A 553 7.41 0.03 -0.50
N SER A 554 7.46 -0.84 0.51
CA SER A 554 6.50 -0.87 1.60
C SER A 554 6.43 0.49 2.31
N VAL A 555 7.59 1.08 2.59
CA VAL A 555 7.69 2.41 3.20
C VAL A 555 7.18 3.51 2.27
N LEU A 556 7.57 3.49 0.99
CA LEU A 556 7.08 4.45 -0.01
C LEU A 556 5.55 4.40 -0.14
N LEU A 557 4.95 3.21 -0.08
CA LEU A 557 3.50 3.01 -0.10
C LEU A 557 2.85 3.24 1.28
N GLY A 558 3.55 3.88 2.21
CA GLY A 558 2.98 4.44 3.43
C GLY A 558 2.99 3.51 4.65
N ILE A 559 3.61 2.34 4.60
CA ILE A 559 3.89 1.59 5.84
C ILE A 559 4.94 2.36 6.63
N LYS A 560 4.74 2.59 7.93
CA LYS A 560 5.75 3.27 8.74
C LYS A 560 6.99 2.40 8.80
N ALA A 561 8.18 2.98 8.59
CA ALA A 561 9.42 2.21 8.67
C ALA A 561 9.57 1.53 10.04
N ASP A 562 9.17 2.21 11.12
CA ASP A 562 9.28 1.68 12.49
C ASP A 562 8.37 0.47 12.76
N ASP A 563 7.33 0.26 11.94
CA ASP A 563 6.44 -0.91 12.02
C ASP A 563 7.04 -2.13 11.26
N ILE A 564 8.10 -1.92 10.49
CA ILE A 564 8.81 -2.98 9.75
C ILE A 564 9.96 -3.49 10.61
N ALA A 565 9.86 -4.74 11.07
CA ALA A 565 10.93 -5.39 11.82
C ALA A 565 12.21 -5.52 11.00
N VAL A 566 13.36 -5.35 11.68
CA VAL A 566 14.68 -5.59 11.09
C VAL A 566 14.78 -7.04 10.64
N LYS A 567 15.20 -7.26 9.39
CA LYS A 567 15.36 -8.61 8.84
C LYS A 567 16.81 -9.07 9.00
N TYR A 568 16.97 -10.31 9.44
CA TYR A 568 18.25 -11.02 9.50
C TYR A 568 18.14 -12.25 8.61
N LEU A 569 19.14 -12.45 7.75
CA LEU A 569 19.17 -13.60 6.85
C LEU A 569 20.00 -14.74 7.45
N PRO A 570 19.64 -16.00 7.17
CA PRO A 570 20.44 -17.14 7.61
C PRO A 570 21.75 -17.24 6.83
N THR A 571 22.80 -17.73 7.48
CA THR A 571 24.09 -18.03 6.85
C THR A 571 24.02 -19.39 6.17
N THR A 572 23.75 -19.40 4.87
CA THR A 572 23.51 -20.64 4.11
C THR A 572 24.39 -20.78 2.87
N GLN A 573 25.09 -19.73 2.47
CA GLN A 573 25.81 -19.73 1.20
C GLN A 573 27.27 -20.07 1.43
N ILE A 574 27.73 -21.18 0.84
CA ILE A 574 29.14 -21.61 0.87
C ILE A 574 29.77 -21.40 -0.50
N TYR A 575 30.94 -20.81 -0.51
CA TYR A 575 31.70 -20.46 -1.70
C TYR A 575 33.10 -21.07 -1.61
N LEU A 576 33.57 -21.69 -2.70
CA LEU A 576 34.90 -22.30 -2.77
C LEU A 576 35.65 -21.84 -4.02
N ASN A 577 36.98 -21.76 -3.95
CA ASN A 577 37.81 -21.39 -5.10
C ASN A 577 38.83 -22.50 -5.43
N LYS A 578 38.52 -23.30 -6.46
CA LYS A 578 39.41 -24.37 -6.93
C LYS A 578 40.69 -23.82 -7.55
N LYS A 579 40.63 -22.69 -8.26
CA LYS A 579 41.81 -22.04 -8.84
C LYS A 579 42.80 -21.61 -7.75
N THR A 580 42.33 -20.98 -6.68
CA THR A 580 43.15 -20.64 -5.51
C THR A 580 43.64 -21.90 -4.81
N ALA A 581 42.79 -22.91 -4.62
CA ALA A 581 43.19 -24.16 -4.00
C ALA A 581 44.32 -24.86 -4.79
N GLN A 582 44.25 -24.90 -6.13
CA GLN A 582 45.33 -25.41 -6.97
C GLN A 582 46.62 -24.61 -6.79
N ALA A 583 46.56 -23.28 -6.79
CA ALA A 583 47.73 -22.41 -6.59
C ALA A 583 48.40 -22.63 -5.21
N LEU A 584 47.59 -22.97 -4.20
CA LEU A 584 48.05 -23.23 -2.83
C LEU A 584 48.32 -24.71 -2.52
N ASN A 585 48.13 -25.61 -3.49
CA ASN A 585 48.19 -27.07 -3.30
C ASN A 585 47.24 -27.58 -2.19
N PHE A 586 46.06 -26.99 -2.11
CA PHE A 586 44.99 -27.38 -1.20
C PHE A 586 43.97 -28.28 -1.90
N THR A 587 43.41 -29.24 -1.17
CA THR A 587 42.36 -30.15 -1.67
C THR A 587 41.14 -30.04 -0.78
N PHE A 588 40.00 -29.66 -1.35
CA PHE A 588 38.72 -29.67 -0.65
C PHE A 588 38.24 -31.11 -0.41
N SER A 589 37.51 -31.34 0.68
CA SER A 589 36.77 -32.58 0.88
C SER A 589 35.57 -32.67 -0.05
N ASP A 590 35.15 -33.90 -0.40
CA ASP A 590 33.94 -34.12 -1.20
C ASP A 590 32.69 -33.55 -0.50
N ASP A 591 32.64 -33.62 0.82
CA ASP A 591 31.55 -33.05 1.63
C ASP A 591 31.43 -31.52 1.43
N LEU A 592 32.54 -30.79 1.48
CA LEU A 592 32.55 -29.34 1.24
C LEU A 592 32.17 -29.00 -0.19
N LEU A 593 32.68 -29.74 -1.18
CA LEU A 593 32.34 -29.53 -2.59
C LEU A 593 30.83 -29.75 -2.84
N ASN A 594 30.23 -30.74 -2.19
CA ASN A 594 28.80 -31.04 -2.32
C ASN A 594 27.90 -30.00 -1.63
N LYS A 595 28.39 -29.35 -0.56
CA LYS A 595 27.68 -28.28 0.15
C LYS A 595 27.80 -26.90 -0.53
N ALA A 596 28.77 -26.72 -1.43
CA ALA A 596 29.08 -25.42 -2.01
C ALA A 596 27.93 -24.91 -2.89
N SER A 597 27.45 -23.70 -2.59
CA SER A 597 26.46 -22.98 -3.40
C SER A 597 27.08 -22.46 -4.70
N TYR A 598 28.38 -22.15 -4.70
CA TYR A 598 29.10 -21.72 -5.88
C TYR A 598 30.60 -22.04 -5.77
N ILE A 599 31.20 -22.41 -6.90
CA ILE A 599 32.61 -22.80 -7.00
C ILE A 599 33.26 -22.00 -8.14
N VAL A 600 34.34 -21.30 -7.83
CA VAL A 600 35.24 -20.71 -8.83
C VAL A 600 36.15 -21.83 -9.34
N GLU A 601 36.14 -22.06 -10.66
CA GLU A 601 36.93 -23.11 -11.32
C GLU A 601 38.36 -22.69 -11.67
#